data_AF-A0A7V3M6S4-F1
#
_entry.id   AF-A0A7V3M6S4-F1
#
_cell.length_a   1.000
_cell.length_b   1.000
_cell.length_c   1.000
_cell.angle_alpha   90.00
_cell.angle_beta   90.00
_cell.angle_gamma   90.00
#
_symmetry.space_group_name_H-M   'P 1'
#
loop_
_entity.id
_entity.type
_entity.pdbx_description
1 polymer ?
#
loop_
_entity_poly.entity_id
_entity_poly.type
_entity_poly.pdbx_seq_one_letter_code
_entity_poly.pdbx_strand_id
1 'polypeptide(L)'
;MKKLYFLLSVLFFANLNAQVKFDSYEFGALDFENVKIEIPLNAEKIDSDYTATITDKLFLAAQSGKNRLFSSVKNENEYKEFLSFWKPILENNGFKVISTEYKDDFAAISYDSTEGLAIRNFWADEMNYNAKDENEIGKLKDELISALDKNNMKTIAALRINNEIFRPTFALYYITKKNETQEKEIRLRQLKKGEDIDFELLENSVIIVKKDSSFSLVYIGRELGFVSKLARDLDSANDKLANYKKFLVENNKEFIESKIIKLKEPLTVGENVYNYLLNIYFFQ
;
A
#
# COMPACT_ATOMS: atom_id res chain seq x y z
N MET A 1 24.16 24.20 0.11
CA MET A 1 23.41 23.67 -1.06
C MET A 1 23.44 22.13 -1.20
N LYS A 2 23.67 21.34 -0.12
CA LYS A 2 23.64 19.86 -0.18
C LYS A 2 22.43 19.19 0.50
N LYS A 3 21.55 19.97 1.17
CA LYS A 3 20.35 19.45 1.85
C LYS A 3 19.07 19.44 0.99
N LEU A 4 19.12 19.95 -0.24
CA LEU A 4 17.95 20.07 -1.11
C LEU A 4 17.77 18.89 -2.09
N TYR A 5 18.81 18.09 -2.32
CA TYR A 5 18.75 16.95 -3.26
C TYR A 5 18.16 15.67 -2.64
N PHE A 6 18.13 15.54 -1.32
CA PHE A 6 17.56 14.36 -0.65
C PHE A 6 16.03 14.36 -0.61
N LEU A 7 15.39 15.55 -0.70
CA LEU A 7 13.94 15.68 -0.82
C LEU A 7 13.45 15.43 -2.25
N LEU A 8 14.33 15.50 -3.26
CA LEU A 8 13.93 15.32 -4.65
C LEU A 8 13.79 13.85 -5.06
N SER A 9 14.46 12.91 -4.40
CA SER A 9 14.36 11.48 -4.73
C SER A 9 13.10 10.80 -4.19
N VAL A 10 12.43 11.41 -3.18
CA VAL A 10 11.13 10.94 -2.67
C VAL A 10 9.96 11.46 -3.53
N LEU A 11 10.17 12.54 -4.30
CA LEU A 11 9.14 13.19 -5.11
C LEU A 11 9.17 12.83 -6.62
N PHE A 12 10.14 12.04 -7.09
CA PHE A 12 10.38 11.83 -8.53
C PHE A 12 9.67 10.63 -9.18
N PHE A 13 8.71 9.98 -8.51
CA PHE A 13 7.98 8.83 -9.08
C PHE A 13 6.59 9.16 -9.66
N ALA A 14 6.23 10.43 -9.79
CA ALA A 14 4.92 10.81 -10.30
C ALA A 14 4.77 10.87 -11.83
N ASN A 15 5.82 10.70 -12.65
CA ASN A 15 5.67 10.81 -14.11
C ASN A 15 6.71 10.01 -14.89
N LEU A 16 6.41 8.76 -15.24
CA LEU A 16 7.03 8.06 -16.37
C LEU A 16 6.18 6.86 -16.82
N ASN A 17 4.96 7.16 -17.30
CA ASN A 17 4.21 6.23 -18.14
C ASN A 17 4.63 6.46 -19.60
N ALA A 18 5.71 5.80 -20.01
CA ALA A 18 6.00 5.62 -21.43
C ALA A 18 5.44 4.25 -21.86
N GLN A 19 4.41 4.30 -22.71
CA GLN A 19 3.81 3.15 -23.38
C GLN A 19 4.88 2.34 -24.12
N VAL A 20 5.03 1.07 -23.76
CA VAL A 20 5.57 0.05 -24.66
C VAL A 20 4.43 -0.93 -24.95
N LYS A 21 3.93 -0.90 -26.18
CA LYS A 21 3.01 -1.90 -26.72
C LYS A 21 3.74 -3.26 -26.70
N PHE A 22 3.15 -4.24 -26.03
CA PHE A 22 3.46 -5.65 -26.26
C PHE A 22 2.26 -6.31 -26.91
N ASP A 23 2.51 -6.94 -28.05
CA ASP A 23 1.53 -7.69 -28.83
C ASP A 23 0.96 -8.84 -28.00
N SER A 24 -0.36 -8.98 -28.08
CA SER A 24 -1.17 -10.02 -27.44
C SER A 24 -0.81 -11.40 -27.97
N TYR A 25 -0.42 -12.31 -27.10
CA TYR A 25 -0.54 -13.75 -27.34
C TYR A 25 -1.81 -14.25 -26.66
N GLU A 26 -2.73 -14.77 -27.48
CA GLU A 26 -3.89 -15.53 -27.04
C GLU A 26 -3.44 -16.78 -26.30
N PHE A 27 -3.91 -16.97 -25.07
CA PHE A 27 -3.96 -18.28 -24.43
C PHE A 27 -5.42 -18.61 -24.11
N GLY A 28 -5.87 -19.74 -24.66
CA GLY A 28 -7.23 -20.23 -24.60
C GLY A 28 -7.72 -20.50 -23.19
N ALA A 29 -9.04 -20.47 -23.06
CA ALA A 29 -9.81 -20.68 -21.84
C ALA A 29 -9.36 -21.94 -21.07
N LEU A 30 -9.02 -21.74 -19.80
CA LEU A 30 -8.99 -22.80 -18.80
C LEU A 30 -10.10 -22.54 -17.80
N ASP A 31 -10.98 -23.52 -17.68
CA ASP A 31 -12.15 -23.58 -16.83
C ASP A 31 -11.72 -23.97 -15.40
N PHE A 32 -11.99 -23.09 -14.42
CA PHE A 32 -11.52 -23.20 -13.03
C PHE A 32 -12.62 -23.51 -12.02
N GLU A 33 -13.74 -24.11 -12.43
CA GLU A 33 -14.87 -24.28 -11.51
C GLU A 33 -14.73 -25.38 -10.44
N ASN A 34 -13.66 -26.18 -10.35
CA ASN A 34 -13.63 -27.31 -9.40
C ASN A 34 -12.33 -27.62 -8.63
N VAL A 35 -11.40 -26.67 -8.48
CA VAL A 35 -10.19 -26.93 -7.67
C VAL A 35 -10.36 -26.45 -6.22
N LYS A 36 -10.94 -27.30 -5.37
CA LYS A 36 -10.80 -27.17 -3.90
C LYS A 36 -9.42 -27.67 -3.50
N ILE A 37 -8.50 -26.73 -3.24
CA ILE A 37 -7.19 -27.05 -2.67
C ILE A 37 -7.31 -26.97 -1.14
N GLU A 38 -7.38 -28.12 -0.48
CA GLU A 38 -7.17 -28.22 0.96
C GLU A 38 -5.65 -28.23 1.23
N ILE A 39 -5.13 -27.18 1.86
CA ILE A 39 -3.73 -27.11 2.29
C ILE A 39 -3.68 -27.48 3.77
N PRO A 40 -3.00 -28.57 4.17
CA PRO A 40 -2.67 -28.78 5.57
C PRO A 40 -1.48 -27.88 5.92
N LEU A 41 -1.74 -26.72 6.51
CA LEU A 41 -0.70 -25.90 7.14
C LEU A 41 -0.39 -26.49 8.52
N ASN A 42 0.52 -27.48 8.54
CA ASN A 42 1.23 -27.79 9.77
C ASN A 42 2.54 -26.99 9.77
N ALA A 43 2.45 -25.72 10.16
CA ALA A 43 3.62 -24.88 10.37
C ALA A 43 4.09 -25.07 11.82
N GLU A 44 5.18 -25.80 12.00
CA GLU A 44 5.95 -25.75 13.23
C GLU A 44 6.35 -24.29 13.52
N LYS A 45 6.10 -23.86 14.76
CA LYS A 45 6.48 -22.55 15.26
C LYS A 45 8.01 -22.48 15.36
N ILE A 46 8.65 -21.84 14.38
CA ILE A 46 10.06 -21.47 14.45
C ILE A 46 10.15 -20.03 14.95
N ASP A 47 10.85 -19.87 16.06
CA ASP A 47 11.09 -18.60 16.76
C ASP A 47 12.11 -17.74 15.98
N SER A 48 11.63 -16.92 15.03
CA SER A 48 12.44 -15.92 14.33
C SER A 48 11.71 -14.59 14.23
N ASP A 49 11.06 -14.20 15.32
CA ASP A 49 10.16 -13.06 15.36
C ASP A 49 10.98 -11.74 15.39
N TYR A 50 11.39 -11.24 14.21
CA TYR A 50 11.84 -9.86 14.01
C TYR A 50 10.67 -8.86 14.15
N THR A 51 9.67 -9.19 14.97
CA THR A 51 8.41 -8.50 15.19
C THR A 51 8.50 -7.45 16.30
N ALA A 52 9.69 -6.94 16.62
CA ALA A 52 9.86 -5.95 17.69
C ALA A 52 11.13 -5.11 17.62
N THR A 53 11.86 -5.08 16.50
CA THR A 53 13.13 -4.36 16.43
C THR A 53 12.89 -2.85 16.47
N ILE A 54 13.30 -2.18 17.55
CA ILE A 54 13.39 -0.72 17.59
C ILE A 54 14.66 -0.32 16.83
N THR A 55 14.52 0.56 15.85
CA THR A 55 15.65 1.06 15.08
C THR A 55 15.54 2.56 14.85
N ASP A 56 16.67 3.24 15.00
CA ASP A 56 16.91 4.60 14.53
C ASP A 56 17.57 4.60 13.13
N LYS A 57 17.97 3.42 12.64
CA LYS A 57 18.66 3.22 11.36
C LYS A 57 17.66 3.07 10.24
N LEU A 58 17.27 4.20 9.64
CA LEU A 58 16.31 4.24 8.53
C LEU A 58 16.71 3.36 7.34
N PHE A 59 18.00 3.12 7.12
CA PHE A 59 18.43 2.26 6.03
C PHE A 59 17.98 0.80 6.19
N LEU A 60 17.69 0.34 7.42
CA LEU A 60 17.09 -0.98 7.67
C LEU A 60 15.60 -1.03 7.34
N ALA A 61 14.90 0.12 7.37
CA ALA A 61 13.51 0.25 6.96
C ALA A 61 13.40 0.34 5.42
N ALA A 62 13.64 -0.79 4.77
CA ALA A 62 13.64 -0.92 3.32
C ALA A 62 12.28 -0.60 2.66
N GLN A 63 12.35 -0.15 1.41
CA GLN A 63 11.22 -0.10 0.50
C GLN A 63 11.09 -1.43 -0.26
N SER A 64 9.86 -1.83 -0.54
CA SER A 64 9.58 -3.04 -1.32
C SER A 64 9.20 -2.74 -2.77
N GLY A 65 10.01 -3.21 -3.71
CA GLY A 65 9.69 -3.26 -5.13
C GLY A 65 9.04 -4.59 -5.54
N LYS A 66 8.83 -4.80 -6.84
CA LYS A 66 8.21 -6.03 -7.38
C LYS A 66 8.91 -7.30 -6.86
N ASN A 67 10.24 -7.37 -6.99
CA ASN A 67 11.11 -8.50 -6.60
C ASN A 67 12.40 -8.02 -5.89
N ARG A 68 12.34 -6.90 -5.16
CA ARG A 68 13.52 -6.34 -4.50
C ARG A 68 13.18 -5.60 -3.23
N LEU A 69 14.08 -5.64 -2.26
CA LEU A 69 14.13 -4.71 -1.13
C LEU A 69 15.23 -3.70 -1.40
N PHE A 70 14.99 -2.42 -1.13
CA PHE A 70 15.98 -1.38 -1.38
C PHE A 70 15.91 -0.26 -0.36
N SER A 71 17.03 0.41 -0.14
CA SER A 71 17.15 1.51 0.80
C SER A 71 18.30 2.45 0.43
N SER A 72 18.43 3.57 1.13
CA SER A 72 19.59 4.45 1.02
C SER A 72 20.54 4.21 2.18
N VAL A 73 21.82 4.01 1.88
CA VAL A 73 22.92 3.75 2.82
C VAL A 73 24.05 4.74 2.55
N LYS A 74 24.74 5.22 3.58
CA LYS A 74 25.77 6.26 3.45
C LYS A 74 27.17 5.71 3.16
N ASN A 75 27.40 4.44 3.44
CA ASN A 75 28.71 3.82 3.35
C ASN A 75 28.58 2.28 3.30
N GLU A 76 29.71 1.62 3.04
CA GLU A 76 29.78 0.17 2.92
C GLU A 76 29.44 -0.57 4.23
N ASN A 77 29.63 0.04 5.40
CA ASN A 77 29.27 -0.58 6.67
C ASN A 77 27.75 -0.64 6.84
N GLU A 78 27.04 0.46 6.54
CA GLU A 78 25.57 0.47 6.52
C GLU A 78 25.02 -0.51 5.48
N TYR A 79 25.67 -0.64 4.31
CA TYR A 79 25.32 -1.67 3.33
C TYR A 79 25.50 -3.09 3.87
N LYS A 80 26.62 -3.41 4.52
CA LYS A 80 26.85 -4.72 5.13
C LYS A 80 25.83 -5.02 6.22
N GLU A 81 25.46 -4.02 7.01
CA GLU A 81 24.41 -4.15 8.03
C GLU A 81 23.04 -4.39 7.39
N PHE A 82 22.69 -3.66 6.34
CA PHE A 82 21.47 -3.86 5.55
C PHE A 82 21.36 -5.30 5.00
N LEU A 83 22.45 -5.82 4.43
CA LEU A 83 22.50 -7.20 3.95
C LEU A 83 22.36 -8.22 5.08
N SER A 84 23.07 -8.00 6.19
CA SER A 84 23.07 -8.90 7.35
C SER A 84 21.69 -8.96 8.01
N PHE A 85 20.94 -7.86 7.95
CA PHE A 85 19.58 -7.80 8.44
C PHE A 85 18.59 -8.52 7.51
N TRP A 86 18.59 -8.17 6.22
CA TRP A 86 17.54 -8.62 5.31
C TRP A 86 17.76 -10.02 4.71
N LYS A 87 19.00 -10.43 4.44
CA LYS A 87 19.25 -11.74 3.81
C LYS A 87 18.68 -12.91 4.63
N PRO A 88 18.93 -13.02 5.96
CA PRO A 88 18.38 -14.11 6.76
C PRO A 88 16.86 -14.10 6.78
N ILE A 89 16.23 -12.91 6.84
CA ILE A 89 14.77 -12.77 6.82
C ILE A 89 14.19 -13.30 5.51
N LEU A 90 14.83 -13.00 4.37
CA LEU A 90 14.40 -13.50 3.07
C LEU A 90 14.52 -15.04 2.99
N GLU A 91 15.69 -15.57 3.33
CA GLU A 91 15.99 -17.00 3.22
C GLU A 91 15.11 -17.85 4.15
N ASN A 92 14.91 -17.42 5.39
CA ASN A 92 14.03 -18.09 6.36
C ASN A 92 12.55 -18.08 5.95
N ASN A 93 12.17 -17.23 5.00
CA ASN A 93 10.81 -17.14 4.48
C ASN A 93 10.69 -17.67 3.04
N GLY A 94 11.64 -18.49 2.60
CA GLY A 94 11.56 -19.20 1.32
C GLY A 94 11.89 -18.35 0.09
N PHE A 95 12.46 -17.15 0.27
CA PHE A 95 12.93 -16.34 -0.84
C PHE A 95 14.39 -16.64 -1.15
N LYS A 96 14.71 -16.76 -2.43
CA LYS A 96 16.09 -16.94 -2.92
C LYS A 96 16.67 -15.58 -3.26
N VAL A 97 17.77 -15.20 -2.60
CA VAL A 97 18.52 -13.99 -2.99
C VAL A 97 19.21 -14.23 -4.33
N ILE A 98 18.94 -13.36 -5.30
CA ILE A 98 19.48 -13.44 -6.67
C ILE A 98 20.69 -12.55 -6.84
N SER A 99 20.61 -11.32 -6.33
CA SER A 99 21.70 -10.34 -6.43
C SER A 99 21.61 -9.31 -5.32
N THR A 100 22.74 -8.66 -5.07
CA THR A 100 22.85 -7.52 -4.15
C THR A 100 23.59 -6.39 -4.84
N GLU A 101 23.13 -5.16 -4.66
CA GLU A 101 23.68 -3.96 -5.29
C GLU A 101 24.01 -2.92 -4.23
N TYR A 102 25.17 -2.28 -4.38
CA TYR A 102 25.53 -1.06 -3.67
C TYR A 102 26.21 -0.08 -4.62
N LYS A 103 25.55 1.04 -4.90
CA LYS A 103 26.06 2.08 -5.80
C LYS A 103 25.38 3.41 -5.48
N ASP A 104 26.13 4.52 -5.48
CA ASP A 104 25.58 5.88 -5.33
C ASP A 104 24.62 6.03 -4.12
N ASP A 105 25.06 5.57 -2.95
CA ASP A 105 24.28 5.56 -1.69
C ASP A 105 22.96 4.76 -1.74
N PHE A 106 22.80 3.89 -2.74
CA PHE A 106 21.66 3.00 -2.92
C PHE A 106 22.06 1.55 -2.64
N ALA A 107 21.31 0.88 -1.78
CA ALA A 107 21.45 -0.53 -1.47
C ALA A 107 20.20 -1.29 -1.94
N ALA A 108 20.40 -2.46 -2.55
CA ALA A 108 19.29 -3.34 -2.91
C ALA A 108 19.63 -4.83 -2.77
N ILE A 109 18.60 -5.62 -2.46
CA ILE A 109 18.60 -7.08 -2.54
C ILE A 109 17.48 -7.48 -3.49
N SER A 110 17.85 -8.09 -4.62
CA SER A 110 16.87 -8.73 -5.52
C SER A 110 16.67 -10.17 -5.08
N TYR A 111 15.42 -10.60 -5.09
CA TYR A 111 15.02 -11.94 -4.67
C TYR A 111 14.04 -12.57 -5.65
N ASP A 112 13.91 -13.88 -5.56
CA ASP A 112 12.92 -14.66 -6.29
C ASP A 112 12.10 -15.54 -5.33
N SER A 113 10.90 -15.91 -5.76
CA SER A 113 10.00 -16.80 -5.03
C SER A 113 9.48 -17.87 -5.99
N THR A 114 9.68 -19.13 -5.64
CA THR A 114 9.18 -20.28 -6.40
C THR A 114 7.66 -20.35 -6.45
N GLU A 115 6.97 -19.63 -5.57
CA GLU A 115 5.50 -19.67 -5.39
C GLU A 115 4.82 -18.40 -5.89
N GLY A 116 5.54 -17.51 -6.59
CA GLY A 116 4.98 -16.23 -7.03
C GLY A 116 4.64 -15.31 -5.86
N LEU A 117 5.35 -15.44 -4.73
CA LEU A 117 5.18 -14.56 -3.57
C LEU A 117 6.03 -13.30 -3.71
N ALA A 118 5.61 -12.24 -3.04
CA ALA A 118 6.34 -11.00 -2.97
C ALA A 118 6.25 -10.40 -1.56
N ILE A 119 7.28 -9.63 -1.20
CA ILE A 119 7.31 -8.90 0.08
C ILE A 119 6.74 -7.51 -0.17
N ARG A 120 5.84 -7.07 0.70
CA ARG A 120 5.31 -5.71 0.73
C ARG A 120 5.56 -5.08 2.09
N ASN A 121 5.74 -3.76 2.08
CA ASN A 121 5.84 -2.97 3.29
C ASN A 121 4.59 -2.10 3.48
N PHE A 122 4.27 -1.83 4.74
CA PHE A 122 3.27 -0.84 5.14
C PHE A 122 3.88 0.04 6.22
N TRP A 123 3.87 1.35 6.01
CA TRP A 123 4.32 2.34 6.98
C TRP A 123 3.11 2.95 7.67
N ALA A 124 3.15 3.01 9.00
CA ALA A 124 2.07 3.60 9.78
C ALA A 124 2.21 5.12 9.92
N ASP A 125 3.21 5.76 9.31
CA ASP A 125 3.53 7.18 9.49
C ASP A 125 2.39 8.13 9.11
N GLU A 126 1.52 7.72 8.18
CA GLU A 126 0.33 8.48 7.78
C GLU A 126 -0.94 8.19 8.61
N MET A 127 -0.93 7.21 9.52
CA MET A 127 -2.10 6.86 10.35
C MET A 127 -2.35 7.86 11.48
N ASN A 128 -3.56 7.90 12.06
CA ASN A 128 -3.89 8.80 13.17
C ASN A 128 -3.72 8.07 14.52
N TYR A 129 -2.64 8.37 15.23
CA TYR A 129 -2.36 7.86 16.57
C TYR A 129 -1.47 8.84 17.36
N ASN A 130 -1.45 8.69 18.69
CA ASN A 130 -0.53 9.41 19.56
C ASN A 130 0.87 8.80 19.49
N ALA A 131 1.74 9.38 18.66
CA ALA A 131 3.13 8.95 18.52
C ALA A 131 4.01 9.14 19.78
N LYS A 132 3.48 9.77 20.84
CA LYS A 132 4.17 9.89 22.14
C LYS A 132 3.80 8.75 23.11
N ASP A 133 2.75 7.99 22.81
CA ASP A 133 2.32 6.84 23.62
C ASP A 133 2.83 5.55 22.96
N GLU A 134 3.86 4.97 23.56
CA GLU A 134 4.46 3.73 23.07
C GLU A 134 3.48 2.54 23.08
N ASN A 135 2.56 2.51 24.04
CA ASN A 135 1.57 1.44 24.15
C ASN A 135 0.53 1.56 23.03
N GLU A 136 0.17 2.80 22.64
CA GLU A 136 -0.73 3.02 21.52
C GLU A 136 -0.10 2.56 20.20
N ILE A 137 1.19 2.87 19.99
CA ILE A 137 1.96 2.38 18.84
C ILE A 137 2.00 0.85 18.83
N GLY A 138 2.31 0.22 19.97
CA GLY A 138 2.36 -1.24 20.10
C GLY A 138 1.01 -1.89 19.80
N LYS A 139 -0.08 -1.39 20.38
CA LYS A 139 -1.44 -1.88 20.11
C LYS A 139 -1.82 -1.75 18.64
N LEU A 140 -1.51 -0.62 18.01
CA LEU A 140 -1.80 -0.41 16.60
C LEU A 140 -1.00 -1.38 15.71
N LYS A 141 0.29 -1.58 16.01
CA LYS A 141 1.13 -2.56 15.33
C LYS A 141 0.52 -3.97 15.42
N ASP A 142 0.13 -4.40 16.62
CA ASP A 142 -0.43 -5.73 16.86
C ASP A 142 -1.81 -5.91 16.22
N GLU A 143 -2.63 -4.85 16.17
CA GLU A 143 -3.91 -4.81 15.45
C GLU A 143 -3.72 -5.07 13.95
N LEU A 144 -2.75 -4.40 13.33
CA LEU A 144 -2.45 -4.57 11.91
C LEU A 144 -1.83 -5.93 11.59
N ILE A 145 -0.91 -6.43 12.44
CA ILE A 145 -0.35 -7.78 12.30
C ILE A 145 -1.46 -8.83 12.40
N SER A 146 -2.35 -8.70 13.40
CA SER A 146 -3.48 -9.60 13.56
C SER A 146 -4.41 -9.60 12.35
N ALA A 147 -4.60 -8.44 11.71
CA ALA A 147 -5.40 -8.34 10.49
C ALA A 147 -4.71 -9.00 9.29
N LEU A 148 -3.40 -8.86 9.16
CA LEU A 148 -2.60 -9.54 8.13
C LEU A 148 -2.67 -11.07 8.31
N ASP A 149 -2.48 -11.57 9.53
CA ASP A 149 -2.50 -13.01 9.84
C ASP A 149 -3.88 -13.63 9.56
N LYS A 150 -4.97 -12.96 9.96
CA LYS A 150 -6.35 -13.38 9.64
C LYS A 150 -6.61 -13.48 8.14
N ASN A 151 -5.81 -12.80 7.32
CA ASN A 151 -5.92 -12.78 5.86
C ASN A 151 -4.79 -13.55 5.16
N ASN A 152 -4.10 -14.44 5.89
CA ASN A 152 -3.01 -15.29 5.38
C ASN A 152 -1.84 -14.50 4.78
N MET A 153 -1.60 -13.28 5.27
CA MET A 153 -0.45 -12.45 4.90
C MET A 153 0.59 -12.50 6.01
N LYS A 154 1.49 -13.49 5.96
CA LYS A 154 2.50 -13.68 7.01
C LYS A 154 3.38 -12.43 7.14
N THR A 155 3.40 -11.84 8.33
CA THR A 155 4.37 -10.79 8.69
C THR A 155 5.75 -11.44 8.90
N ILE A 156 6.79 -10.89 8.27
CA ILE A 156 8.17 -11.39 8.33
C ILE A 156 9.12 -10.45 9.07
N ALA A 157 8.75 -9.18 9.21
CA ALA A 157 9.44 -8.23 10.06
C ALA A 157 8.50 -7.10 10.48
N ALA A 158 8.67 -6.59 11.69
CA ALA A 158 8.02 -5.37 12.16
C ALA A 158 9.05 -4.48 12.86
N LEU A 159 9.32 -3.32 12.27
CA LEU A 159 10.33 -2.38 12.75
C LEU A 159 9.64 -1.21 13.43
N ARG A 160 9.95 -0.97 14.70
CA ARG A 160 9.59 0.28 15.36
C ARG A 160 10.64 1.32 15.01
N ILE A 161 10.23 2.43 14.44
CA ILE A 161 11.11 3.46 13.90
C ILE A 161 11.10 4.65 14.86
N ASN A 162 12.25 4.92 15.46
CA ASN A 162 12.47 6.07 16.32
C ASN A 162 13.67 6.87 15.78
N ASN A 163 13.40 7.68 14.77
CA ASN A 163 14.40 8.50 14.08
C ASN A 163 13.94 9.96 14.07
N GLU A 164 14.85 10.91 14.22
CA GLU A 164 14.55 12.36 14.31
C GLU A 164 13.76 12.94 13.13
N ILE A 165 13.78 12.29 11.97
CA ILE A 165 13.08 12.75 10.76
C ILE A 165 11.57 12.47 10.84
N PHE A 166 11.17 11.42 11.56
CA PHE A 166 9.78 10.99 11.67
C PHE A 166 9.31 11.12 13.11
N ARG A 167 8.02 11.37 13.30
CA ARG A 167 7.42 11.02 14.60
C ARG A 167 7.60 9.50 14.82
N PRO A 168 7.72 9.02 16.07
CA PRO A 168 7.81 7.59 16.34
C PRO A 168 6.71 6.82 15.61
N THR A 169 7.09 5.82 14.82
CA THR A 169 6.21 5.07 13.93
C THR A 169 6.67 3.61 13.82
N PHE A 170 6.08 2.84 12.92
CA PHE A 170 6.55 1.50 12.58
C PHE A 170 6.34 1.17 11.10
N ALA A 171 7.10 0.19 10.63
CA ALA A 171 6.95 -0.42 9.32
C ALA A 171 6.74 -1.93 9.47
N LEU A 172 5.72 -2.45 8.80
CA LEU A 172 5.45 -3.89 8.70
C LEU A 172 5.93 -4.40 7.35
N TYR A 173 6.52 -5.58 7.33
CA TYR A 173 6.92 -6.30 6.14
C TYR A 173 6.22 -7.64 6.15
N TYR A 174 5.49 -7.95 5.09
CA TYR A 174 4.65 -9.12 5.01
C TYR A 174 4.66 -9.71 3.60
N ILE A 175 4.28 -10.98 3.52
CA ILE A 175 4.21 -11.73 2.27
C ILE A 175 2.82 -11.59 1.67
N THR A 176 2.77 -11.34 0.37
CA THR A 176 1.54 -11.41 -0.44
C THR A 176 1.77 -12.18 -1.73
N LYS A 177 0.69 -12.54 -2.42
CA LYS A 177 0.74 -13.07 -3.78
C LYS A 177 1.06 -11.95 -4.75
N LYS A 178 2.05 -12.18 -5.60
CA LYS A 178 2.43 -11.24 -6.66
C LYS A 178 1.32 -11.16 -7.71
N ASN A 179 1.06 -9.95 -8.19
CA ASN A 179 0.20 -9.72 -9.35
C ASN A 179 1.01 -9.00 -10.46
N GLU A 180 0.40 -8.79 -11.63
CA GLU A 180 1.02 -8.11 -12.76
C GLU A 180 1.53 -6.72 -12.36
N THR A 181 0.69 -5.97 -11.65
CA THR A 181 0.96 -4.63 -11.11
C THR A 181 0.65 -4.56 -9.63
N GLN A 182 1.32 -3.65 -8.92
CA GLN A 182 1.18 -3.52 -7.47
C GLN A 182 -0.21 -3.02 -7.06
N GLU A 183 -0.88 -2.23 -7.89
CA GLU A 183 -2.22 -1.68 -7.64
C GLU A 183 -3.28 -2.79 -7.57
N LYS A 184 -3.09 -3.84 -8.39
CA LYS A 184 -3.97 -5.01 -8.46
C LYS A 184 -3.66 -6.08 -7.40
N GLU A 185 -2.59 -5.91 -6.62
CA GLU A 185 -2.28 -6.81 -5.51
C GLU A 185 -3.17 -6.54 -4.31
N ILE A 186 -3.68 -7.61 -3.71
CA ILE A 186 -4.33 -7.59 -2.40
C ILE A 186 -3.23 -7.41 -1.35
N ARG A 187 -3.21 -6.25 -0.70
CA ARG A 187 -2.20 -5.91 0.31
C ARG A 187 -2.78 -4.92 1.33
N LEU A 188 -2.11 -4.76 2.47
CA LEU A 188 -2.45 -3.73 3.47
C LEU A 188 -2.12 -2.34 2.91
N ARG A 189 -3.09 -1.43 2.98
CA ARG A 189 -3.05 -0.09 2.39
C ARG A 189 -3.76 0.91 3.28
N GLN A 190 -3.49 2.19 3.02
CA GLN A 190 -4.22 3.31 3.58
C GLN A 190 -4.82 4.17 2.45
N LEU A 191 -6.11 4.47 2.53
CA LEU A 191 -6.77 5.48 1.72
C LEU A 191 -6.91 6.73 2.58
N LYS A 192 -6.18 7.79 2.23
CA LYS A 192 -6.22 9.08 2.91
C LYS A 192 -6.18 10.20 1.87
N LYS A 193 -7.35 10.74 1.52
CA LYS A 193 -7.50 11.78 0.47
C LYS A 193 -7.91 13.15 1.00
N GLY A 194 -8.09 13.29 2.31
CA GLY A 194 -8.38 14.57 2.97
C GLY A 194 -9.87 14.95 2.99
N GLU A 195 -10.74 14.12 2.43
CA GLU A 195 -12.20 14.23 2.53
C GLU A 195 -12.76 13.01 3.25
N ASP A 196 -13.93 13.17 3.86
CA ASP A 196 -14.60 12.09 4.57
C ASP A 196 -14.93 10.92 3.63
N ILE A 197 -14.63 9.71 4.11
CA ILE A 197 -14.82 8.45 3.42
C ILE A 197 -16.16 7.85 3.86
N ASP A 198 -16.98 7.49 2.87
CA ASP A 198 -18.22 6.73 3.03
C ASP A 198 -17.88 5.25 3.22
N PHE A 199 -17.43 4.88 4.44
CA PHE A 199 -16.94 3.53 4.72
C PHE A 199 -17.92 2.42 4.35
N GLU A 200 -19.22 2.67 4.53
CA GLU A 200 -20.30 1.74 4.22
C GLU A 200 -20.30 1.30 2.75
N LEU A 201 -19.82 2.17 1.84
CA LEU A 201 -19.73 1.87 0.41
C LEU A 201 -18.55 0.95 0.07
N LEU A 202 -17.62 0.74 1.01
CA LEU A 202 -16.39 -0.02 0.81
C LEU A 202 -16.39 -1.36 1.56
N GLU A 203 -17.33 -1.59 2.46
CA GLU A 203 -17.38 -2.77 3.35
C GLU A 203 -17.44 -4.12 2.61
N ASN A 204 -17.98 -4.14 1.38
CA ASN A 204 -18.07 -5.35 0.55
C ASN A 204 -16.97 -5.45 -0.52
N SER A 205 -16.13 -4.42 -0.66
CA SER A 205 -15.13 -4.32 -1.72
C SER A 205 -13.71 -4.55 -1.21
N VAL A 206 -13.46 -4.22 0.05
CA VAL A 206 -12.17 -4.42 0.72
C VAL A 206 -12.39 -4.90 2.15
N ILE A 207 -11.36 -5.49 2.73
CA ILE A 207 -11.38 -5.87 4.14
C ILE A 207 -10.97 -4.65 4.94
N ILE A 208 -11.94 -3.98 5.56
CA ILE A 208 -11.68 -2.84 6.43
C ILE A 208 -10.95 -3.34 7.68
N VAL A 209 -9.72 -2.88 7.86
CA VAL A 209 -8.91 -3.17 9.04
C VAL A 209 -9.18 -2.13 10.12
N LYS A 210 -9.16 -0.84 9.76
CA LYS A 210 -9.38 0.26 10.69
C LYS A 210 -9.98 1.49 10.00
N LYS A 211 -11.08 2.01 10.56
CA LYS A 211 -11.59 3.36 10.27
C LYS A 211 -10.77 4.36 11.10
N ASP A 212 -9.60 4.72 10.58
CA ASP A 212 -8.53 5.44 11.30
C ASP A 212 -8.91 6.90 11.64
N SER A 213 -9.60 7.58 10.73
CA SER A 213 -10.33 8.83 10.98
C SER A 213 -11.46 8.93 9.95
N SER A 214 -12.32 9.96 10.00
CA SER A 214 -13.38 10.12 8.99
C SER A 214 -12.85 10.17 7.56
N PHE A 215 -11.62 10.62 7.34
CA PHE A 215 -10.95 10.78 6.04
C PHE A 215 -9.78 9.80 5.80
N SER A 216 -9.65 8.77 6.65
CA SER A 216 -8.55 7.81 6.63
C SER A 216 -9.04 6.38 6.88
N LEU A 217 -8.80 5.50 5.91
CA LEU A 217 -9.18 4.09 5.97
C LEU A 217 -7.95 3.21 5.81
N VAL A 218 -7.70 2.30 6.75
CA VAL A 218 -6.75 1.21 6.58
C VAL A 218 -7.49 -0.06 6.22
N TYR A 219 -7.04 -0.73 5.16
CA TYR A 219 -7.74 -1.86 4.56
C TYR A 219 -6.77 -2.85 3.90
N ILE A 220 -7.23 -4.08 3.72
CA ILE A 220 -6.58 -5.10 2.89
C ILE A 220 -7.38 -5.25 1.60
N GLY A 221 -6.73 -5.01 0.46
CA GLY A 221 -7.41 -5.02 -0.85
C GLY A 221 -6.55 -4.51 -2.00
N ARG A 222 -7.16 -4.46 -3.19
CA ARG A 222 -6.65 -3.71 -4.34
C ARG A 222 -6.63 -2.22 -4.03
N GLU A 223 -5.79 -1.47 -4.73
CA GLU A 223 -5.66 -0.04 -4.48
C GLU A 223 -6.96 0.72 -4.74
N LEU A 224 -7.51 1.30 -3.68
CA LEU A 224 -8.65 2.21 -3.77
C LEU A 224 -8.22 3.57 -4.31
N GLY A 225 -8.95 4.01 -5.32
CA GLY A 225 -9.07 5.39 -5.74
C GLY A 225 -10.31 6.04 -5.18
N PHE A 226 -10.21 7.35 -4.97
CA PHE A 226 -11.31 8.18 -4.52
C PHE A 226 -11.20 9.56 -5.16
N VAL A 227 -12.34 10.10 -5.59
CA VAL A 227 -12.46 11.46 -6.08
C VAL A 227 -13.79 12.06 -5.66
N SER A 228 -13.76 13.36 -5.33
CA SER A 228 -14.97 14.15 -5.16
C SER A 228 -15.16 15.16 -6.27
N LYS A 229 -16.42 15.41 -6.61
CA LYS A 229 -16.81 16.39 -7.63
C LYS A 229 -18.00 17.20 -7.14
N LEU A 230 -17.97 18.51 -7.38
CA LEU A 230 -19.10 19.40 -7.10
C LEU A 230 -20.04 19.47 -8.31
N ALA A 231 -21.34 19.62 -8.08
CA ALA A 231 -22.36 19.78 -9.12
C ALA A 231 -23.39 20.87 -8.76
N ARG A 232 -23.91 21.55 -9.80
CA ARG A 232 -24.87 22.65 -9.64
C ARG A 232 -26.24 22.13 -9.24
N ASP A 233 -26.65 21.02 -9.83
CA ASP A 233 -27.93 20.35 -9.62
C ASP A 233 -27.75 18.82 -9.69
N LEU A 234 -28.84 18.09 -9.45
CA LEU A 234 -28.83 16.63 -9.42
C LEU A 234 -28.54 16.02 -10.80
N ASP A 235 -29.07 16.61 -11.87
CA ASP A 235 -28.87 16.13 -13.24
C ASP A 235 -27.38 16.27 -13.63
N SER A 236 -26.77 17.40 -13.33
CA SER A 236 -25.33 17.63 -13.52
C SER A 236 -24.48 16.67 -12.69
N ALA A 237 -24.92 16.29 -11.48
CA ALA A 237 -24.23 15.29 -10.66
C ALA A 237 -24.27 13.90 -11.31
N ASN A 238 -25.44 13.49 -11.81
CA ASN A 238 -25.63 12.22 -12.51
C ASN A 238 -24.82 12.17 -13.82
N ASP A 239 -24.82 13.25 -14.60
CA ASP A 239 -24.01 13.36 -15.82
C ASP A 239 -22.51 13.22 -15.53
N LYS A 240 -22.04 13.87 -14.45
CA LYS A 240 -20.64 13.76 -14.01
C LYS A 240 -20.29 12.34 -13.58
N LEU A 241 -21.18 11.65 -12.86
CA LEU A 241 -20.99 10.25 -12.47
C LEU A 241 -20.92 9.34 -13.70
N ALA A 242 -21.86 9.47 -14.64
CA ALA A 242 -21.88 8.67 -15.86
C ALA A 242 -20.61 8.90 -16.71
N ASN A 243 -20.19 10.16 -16.87
CA ASN A 243 -18.97 10.51 -17.59
C ASN A 243 -17.72 9.98 -16.87
N TYR A 244 -17.69 10.01 -15.54
CA TYR A 244 -16.55 9.48 -14.79
C TYR A 244 -16.48 7.95 -14.86
N LYS A 245 -17.61 7.24 -14.84
CA LYS A 245 -17.64 5.78 -15.08
C LYS A 245 -17.04 5.41 -16.45
N LYS A 246 -17.35 6.17 -17.51
CA LYS A 246 -16.72 5.99 -18.83
C LYS A 246 -15.21 6.21 -18.77
N PHE A 247 -14.79 7.31 -18.14
CA PHE A 247 -13.36 7.60 -17.94
C PHE A 247 -12.63 6.47 -17.20
N LEU A 248 -13.24 5.89 -16.16
CA LEU A 248 -12.65 4.76 -15.43
C LEU A 248 -12.41 3.56 -16.37
N VAL A 249 -13.41 3.18 -17.17
CA VAL A 249 -13.29 2.07 -18.12
C VAL A 249 -12.20 2.34 -19.16
N GLU A 250 -12.17 3.55 -19.74
CA GLU A 250 -11.14 3.96 -20.72
C GLU A 250 -9.72 3.89 -20.16
N ASN A 251 -9.57 3.98 -18.84
CA ASN A 251 -8.29 3.93 -18.14
C ASN A 251 -8.04 2.59 -17.41
N ASN A 252 -8.81 1.53 -17.73
CA ASN A 252 -8.70 0.20 -17.11
C ASN A 252 -8.88 0.19 -15.59
N LYS A 253 -9.71 1.10 -15.07
CA LYS A 253 -10.09 1.20 -13.66
C LYS A 253 -11.49 0.66 -13.44
N GLU A 254 -11.73 0.14 -12.25
CA GLU A 254 -12.99 -0.52 -11.92
C GLU A 254 -13.80 0.33 -10.95
N PHE A 255 -14.99 0.74 -11.38
CA PHE A 255 -15.92 1.46 -10.50
C PHE A 255 -16.38 0.55 -9.34
N ILE A 256 -16.38 1.09 -8.13
CA ILE A 256 -16.91 0.40 -6.94
C ILE A 256 -18.30 0.95 -6.64
N GLU A 257 -18.35 2.16 -6.08
CA GLU A 257 -19.58 2.79 -5.63
C GLU A 257 -19.47 4.32 -5.66
N SER A 258 -20.62 4.99 -5.50
CA SER A 258 -20.67 6.45 -5.42
C SER A 258 -21.79 6.96 -4.53
N LYS A 259 -21.61 8.17 -4.00
CA LYS A 259 -22.63 8.87 -3.22
C LYS A 259 -22.84 10.28 -3.76
N ILE A 260 -24.09 10.65 -4.00
CA ILE A 260 -24.47 12.03 -4.29
C ILE A 260 -25.10 12.62 -3.05
N ILE A 261 -24.53 13.71 -2.55
CA ILE A 261 -24.88 14.38 -1.31
C ILE A 261 -25.37 15.78 -1.66
N LYS A 262 -26.58 16.13 -1.23
CA LYS A 262 -27.05 17.52 -1.29
C LYS A 262 -26.37 18.31 -0.19
N LEU A 263 -25.70 19.40 -0.54
CA LEU A 263 -25.04 20.28 0.41
C LEU A 263 -26.10 21.01 1.24
N LYS A 264 -25.83 21.14 2.56
CA LYS A 264 -26.69 21.91 3.46
C LYS A 264 -26.70 23.39 3.09
N GLU A 265 -25.53 23.92 2.76
CA GLU A 265 -25.33 25.27 2.26
C GLU A 265 -24.65 25.18 0.88
N PRO A 266 -25.13 25.89 -0.14
CA PRO A 266 -24.49 25.90 -1.45
C PRO A 266 -23.05 26.43 -1.35
N LEU A 267 -22.14 25.79 -2.07
CA LEU A 267 -20.76 26.25 -2.17
C LEU A 267 -20.61 27.17 -3.38
N THR A 268 -20.20 28.41 -3.15
CA THR A 268 -19.95 29.39 -4.21
C THR A 268 -18.46 29.49 -4.51
N VAL A 269 -18.07 29.26 -5.76
CA VAL A 269 -16.69 29.42 -6.25
C VAL A 269 -16.71 30.30 -7.51
N GLY A 270 -16.32 31.56 -7.35
CA GLY A 270 -16.47 32.58 -8.39
C GLY A 270 -17.95 32.81 -8.71
N GLU A 271 -18.32 32.70 -9.99
CA GLU A 271 -19.71 32.84 -10.47
C GLU A 271 -20.52 31.53 -10.37
N ASN A 272 -19.91 30.44 -9.92
CA ASN A 272 -20.56 29.12 -9.86
C ASN A 272 -21.11 28.85 -8.47
N VAL A 273 -22.37 28.39 -8.40
CA VAL A 273 -23.01 27.89 -7.19
C VAL A 273 -23.22 26.39 -7.31
N TYR A 274 -22.67 25.63 -6.37
CA TYR A 274 -22.76 24.18 -6.31
C TYR A 274 -23.67 23.75 -5.16
N ASN A 275 -24.63 22.87 -5.44
CA ASN A 275 -25.60 22.38 -4.45
C ASN A 275 -25.38 20.91 -4.09
N TYR A 276 -24.53 20.20 -4.83
CA TYR A 276 -24.30 18.77 -4.67
C TYR A 276 -22.81 18.44 -4.67
N LEU A 277 -22.45 17.44 -3.86
CA LEU A 277 -21.15 16.77 -3.84
C LEU A 277 -21.34 15.33 -4.30
N LEU A 278 -20.42 14.84 -5.13
CA LEU A 278 -20.38 13.49 -5.65
C LEU A 278 -19.07 12.86 -5.22
N ASN A 279 -19.14 11.83 -4.38
CA ASN A 279 -18.03 11.00 -3.97
C ASN A 279 -18.01 9.74 -4.85
N ILE A 280 -16.86 9.38 -5.41
CA ILE A 280 -16.69 8.21 -6.29
C ILE A 280 -15.52 7.37 -5.82
N TYR A 281 -15.78 6.08 -5.63
CA TYR A 281 -14.79 5.07 -5.24
C TYR A 281 -14.56 4.09 -6.40
N PHE A 282 -13.30 3.70 -6.60
CA PHE A 282 -12.90 2.79 -7.67
C PHE A 282 -11.62 2.04 -7.30
N PHE A 283 -11.30 0.96 -8.00
CA PHE A 283 -9.97 0.37 -7.96
C PHE A 283 -9.07 0.97 -9.05
N GLN A 284 -7.81 1.27 -8.69
CA GLN A 284 -6.79 1.69 -9.66
C GLN A 284 -6.41 0.56 -10.62
#